data_AF-A0A366FGT1-F1
#
_entry.id   AF-A0A366FGT1-F1
#
_cell.length_a   1.000
_cell.length_b   1.000
_cell.length_c   1.000
_cell.angle_alpha   90.00
_cell.angle_beta   90.00
_cell.angle_gamma   90.00
#
_symmetry.space_group_name_H-M   'P 1'
#
loop_
_entity.id
_entity.type
_entity.pdbx_description
1 polymer ?
#
loop_
_entity_poly.entity_id
_entity_poly.type
_entity_poly.pdbx_seq_one_letter_code
_entity_poly.pdbx_strand_id
1 'polypeptide(L)'
;MGRSTPTLQIRNQRVADLATKLAALRKTSKTDAVRRALENEIARSESEAPLAERLRPLLERIARRPPTGLEADKAFSDDLSGD
;
A
#
# COMPACT_ATOMS: atom_id res chain seq x y z
N MET A 1 25.50 -5.95 26.04
CA MET A 1 24.58 -7.09 25.84
C MET A 1 24.40 -7.31 24.34
N GLY A 2 24.93 -8.41 23.82
CA GLY A 2 24.86 -8.71 22.38
C GLY A 2 23.43 -9.12 22.01
N ARG A 3 22.82 -8.42 21.05
CA ARG A 3 21.49 -8.79 20.54
C ARG A 3 21.63 -10.08 19.74
N SER A 4 21.17 -11.19 20.30
CA SER A 4 20.99 -12.44 19.56
C SER A 4 19.95 -12.20 18.46
N THR A 5 20.32 -12.38 17.20
CA THR A 5 19.38 -12.28 16.09
C THR A 5 18.47 -13.51 16.13
N PRO A 6 17.14 -13.34 16.24
CA PRO A 6 16.22 -14.48 16.23
C PRO A 6 16.28 -15.16 14.86
N THR A 7 16.41 -16.49 14.88
CA THR A 7 16.35 -17.31 13.65
C THR A 7 14.90 -17.65 13.33
N LEU A 8 14.47 -17.38 12.10
CA LEU A 8 13.14 -17.75 11.62
C LEU A 8 13.18 -19.18 11.07
N GLN A 9 12.54 -20.11 11.77
CA GLN A 9 12.36 -21.49 11.30
C GLN A 9 10.93 -21.71 10.82
N ILE A 10 10.76 -22.16 9.58
CA ILE A 10 9.45 -22.40 8.98
C ILE A 10 9.25 -23.91 8.81
N ARG A 11 8.31 -24.49 9.57
CA ARG A 11 7.94 -25.92 9.49
C ARG A 11 6.71 -26.12 8.60
N ASN A 12 6.77 -25.60 7.38
CA ASN A 12 5.72 -25.73 6.39
C ASN A 12 6.31 -26.06 5.02
N GLN A 13 5.94 -27.21 4.45
CA GLN A 13 6.49 -27.70 3.19
C GLN A 13 6.24 -26.74 2.04
N ARG A 14 5.00 -26.22 1.94
CA ARG A 14 4.62 -25.32 0.85
C ARG A 14 5.44 -24.04 0.85
N VAL A 15 5.71 -23.47 2.03
CA VAL A 15 6.55 -22.27 2.14
C VAL A 15 8.01 -22.57 1.78
N ALA A 16 8.54 -23.74 2.17
CA ALA A 16 9.89 -24.15 1.80
C ALA A 16 10.05 -24.31 0.26
N ASP A 17 9.03 -24.85 -0.41
CA ASP A 17 9.01 -24.98 -1.86
C ASP A 17 8.97 -23.61 -2.55
N LEU A 18 8.12 -22.69 -2.06
CA LEU A 18 8.03 -21.32 -2.57
C LEU A 18 9.35 -20.56 -2.40
N ALA A 19 9.98 -20.65 -1.23
CA ALA A 19 11.29 -20.03 -0.97
C ALA A 19 12.38 -20.60 -1.89
N THR A 20 12.35 -21.91 -2.14
CA THR A 20 13.28 -22.58 -3.07
C THR A 20 13.08 -22.11 -4.50
N LYS A 21 11.83 -22.06 -4.97
CA LYS A 21 11.48 -21.56 -6.30
C LYS A 21 11.90 -20.11 -6.49
N LEU A 22 11.62 -19.25 -5.52
CA LEU A 22 11.97 -17.83 -5.60
C LEU A 22 13.47 -17.59 -5.61
N ALA A 23 14.23 -18.34 -4.79
CA ALA A 23 15.68 -18.31 -4.80
C ALA A 23 16.26 -18.70 -6.16
N ALA A 24 15.74 -19.76 -6.79
CA ALA A 24 16.16 -20.20 -8.11
C ALA A 24 15.88 -19.11 -9.18
N LEU A 25 14.69 -18.52 -9.18
CA LEU A 25 14.32 -17.44 -10.11
C LEU A 25 15.21 -16.20 -9.96
N ARG A 26 15.57 -15.85 -8.71
CA ARG A 26 16.39 -14.67 -8.42
C ARG A 26 17.89 -14.94 -8.47
N LYS A 27 18.31 -16.21 -8.58
CA LYS A 27 19.71 -16.65 -8.48
C LYS A 27 20.37 -16.19 -7.17
N THR A 28 19.63 -16.25 -6.06
CA THR A 28 20.10 -15.86 -4.72
C THR A 28 19.88 -16.99 -3.70
N SER A 29 20.31 -16.80 -2.44
CA SER A 29 20.05 -17.76 -1.37
C SER A 29 18.56 -17.74 -0.96
N LYS A 30 18.06 -18.84 -0.36
CA LYS A 30 16.68 -18.91 0.16
C LYS A 30 16.39 -17.78 1.16
N THR A 31 17.34 -17.51 2.05
CA THR A 31 17.23 -16.42 3.04
C THR A 31 17.14 -15.05 2.36
N ASP A 32 18.00 -14.78 1.38
CA ASP A 32 17.99 -13.49 0.67
C ASP A 32 16.71 -13.33 -0.17
N ALA A 33 16.27 -14.40 -0.83
CA ALA A 33 15.05 -14.42 -1.61
C ALA A 33 13.82 -14.13 -0.74
N VAL A 34 13.70 -14.77 0.43
CA VAL A 34 12.61 -14.55 1.39
C VAL A 34 12.67 -13.14 1.97
N ARG A 35 13.85 -12.67 2.41
CA ARG A 35 14.03 -11.30 2.93
C ARG A 35 13.52 -10.26 1.94
N ARG A 36 13.99 -10.32 0.68
CA ARG A 36 13.53 -9.39 -0.37
C ARG A 36 12.06 -9.53 -0.72
N ALA A 37 11.48 -10.73 -0.59
CA ALA A 37 10.05 -10.93 -0.83
C ALA A 37 9.21 -10.19 0.23
N LEU A 38 9.61 -10.30 1.50
CA LEU A 38 8.97 -9.62 2.62
C LEU A 38 9.12 -8.10 2.49
N GLU A 39 10.33 -7.61 2.20
CA GLU A 39 10.58 -6.17 1.98
C GLU A 39 9.68 -5.61 0.87
N ASN A 40 9.57 -6.32 -0.26
CA ASN A 40 8.72 -5.88 -1.36
C ASN A 40 7.23 -5.89 -1.02
N GLU A 41 6.77 -6.86 -0.22
CA GLU A 41 5.36 -6.94 0.17
C GLU A 41 5.00 -5.87 1.20
N ILE A 42 5.89 -5.61 2.15
CA ILE A 42 5.76 -4.51 3.10
C ILE A 42 5.70 -3.19 2.33
N ALA A 43 6.63 -2.96 1.39
CA ALA A 43 6.63 -1.77 0.57
C ALA A 43 5.34 -1.62 -0.26
N ARG A 44 4.79 -2.70 -0.82
CA ARG A 44 3.48 -2.67 -1.51
C ARG A 44 2.35 -2.30 -0.55
N SER A 45 2.33 -2.90 0.63
CA SER A 45 1.31 -2.65 1.65
C SER A 45 1.39 -1.22 2.22
N GLU A 46 2.60 -0.69 2.38
CA GLU A 46 2.85 0.68 2.85
C GLU A 46 2.64 1.72 1.74
N SER A 47 2.90 1.37 0.48
CA SER A 47 2.68 2.24 -0.68
C SER A 47 1.23 2.27 -1.14
N GLU A 48 0.36 1.38 -0.65
CA GLU A 48 -1.08 1.62 -0.60
C GLU A 48 -1.36 2.72 0.43
N ALA A 49 -0.97 3.95 0.10
CA ALA A 49 -1.35 5.12 0.86
C ALA A 49 -2.89 5.08 1.03
N PRO A 50 -3.41 5.25 2.26
CA PRO A 50 -4.85 5.28 2.50
C PRO A 50 -5.53 6.22 1.52
N LEU A 51 -6.78 5.92 1.13
CA LEU A 51 -7.52 6.74 0.17
C LEU A 51 -7.48 8.24 0.53
N ALA A 52 -7.57 8.56 1.82
CA ALA A 52 -7.44 9.92 2.34
C ALA A 52 -6.10 10.59 1.96
N GLU A 53 -4.98 9.89 2.08
CA GLU A 53 -3.66 10.41 1.71
C GLU A 53 -3.50 10.55 0.20
N ARG A 54 -4.07 9.63 -0.57
CA ARG A 54 -4.10 9.71 -2.05
C ARG A 54 -4.93 10.89 -2.54
N LEU A 55 -6.01 11.23 -1.85
CA LEU A 55 -6.89 12.36 -2.17
C LEU A 55 -6.37 13.71 -1.67
N ARG A 56 -5.43 13.73 -0.71
CA ARG A 56 -4.92 14.96 -0.09
C ARG A 56 -4.46 16.03 -1.10
N PRO A 57 -3.70 15.73 -2.16
CA PRO A 57 -3.33 16.75 -3.15
C PRO A 57 -4.54 17.35 -3.91
N LEU A 58 -5.59 16.56 -4.13
CA LEU A 58 -6.83 17.04 -4.75
C LEU A 58 -7.63 17.92 -3.78
N LEU A 59 -7.78 17.46 -2.54
CA LEU A 59 -8.46 18.21 -1.48
C LEU A 59 -7.78 19.56 -1.22
N GLU A 60 -6.44 19.60 -1.20
CA GLU A 60 -5.67 20.85 -1.07
C GLU A 60 -5.90 21.80 -2.25
N ARG A 61 -5.99 21.27 -3.48
CA ARG A 61 -6.31 22.08 -4.67
C ARG A 61 -7.72 22.67 -4.60
N ILE A 62 -8.68 21.93 -4.07
CA ILE A 62 -10.06 22.40 -3.87
C ILE A 62 -10.09 23.46 -2.76
N ALA A 63 -9.45 23.20 -1.62
CA ALA A 63 -9.43 24.10 -0.48
C ALA A 63 -8.75 25.46 -0.76
N ARG A 64 -7.84 25.51 -1.74
CA ARG A 64 -7.21 26.77 -2.21
C ARG A 64 -8.16 27.66 -3.02
N ARG A 65 -9.31 27.16 -3.48
CA ARG A 65 -10.28 27.97 -4.21
C ARG A 65 -11.07 28.82 -3.20
N PRO A 66 -11.28 30.13 -3.48
CA PRO A 66 -12.12 30.94 -2.63
C PRO A 66 -13.56 30.41 -2.63
N PRO A 67 -14.28 30.51 -1.51
CA PRO A 67 -15.71 30.19 -1.48
C PRO A 67 -16.45 31.01 -2.51
N THR A 68 -17.33 30.37 -3.29
CA THR A 68 -18.16 31.06 -4.28
C THR A 68 -19.31 31.83 -3.64
N GLY A 69 -19.63 31.54 -2.37
CA GLY A 69 -20.81 32.08 -1.68
C GLY A 69 -22.14 31.50 -2.19
N LEU A 70 -22.10 30.55 -3.12
CA LEU A 70 -23.27 29.84 -3.62
C LEU A 70 -23.63 28.72 -2.65
N GLU A 71 -24.91 28.62 -2.31
CA GLU A 71 -25.42 27.48 -1.54
C GLU A 71 -25.64 26.29 -2.48
N ALA A 72 -24.99 25.16 -2.18
CA ALA A 72 -25.25 23.89 -2.86
C ALA A 72 -26.50 23.24 -2.26
N ASP A 73 -27.65 23.89 -2.46
CA ASP A 73 -28.92 23.42 -1.95
C ASP A 73 -29.48 22.25 -2.78
N LYS A 74 -30.65 21.76 -2.37
CA LYS A 74 -31.31 20.65 -3.05
C LYS A 74 -31.67 20.99 -4.50
N ALA A 75 -32.12 22.22 -4.77
CA ALA A 75 -32.49 22.64 -6.12
C ALA A 75 -31.26 22.66 -7.06
N PHE A 76 -30.10 23.09 -6.55
CA PHE A 76 -28.83 23.02 -7.26
C PHE A 76 -28.40 21.58 -7.53
N SER A 77 -28.54 20.68 -6.54
CA SER A 77 -28.19 19.28 -6.72
C SER A 77 -29.10 18.57 -7.72
N ASP A 78 -30.40 18.87 -7.68
CA ASP A 78 -31.41 18.26 -8.55
C ASP A 78 -31.19 18.69 -10.03
N ASP A 79 -30.81 19.96 -10.28
CA ASP A 79 -30.40 20.47 -11.61
C ASP A 79 -29.14 19.77 -12.16
N LEU A 80 -28.18 19.42 -11.28
CA LEU A 80 -26.92 18.78 -11.66
C LEU A 80 -27.06 17.27 -11.96
N SER A 81 -27.99 16.59 -11.28
CA SER A 81 -28.22 15.16 -11.43
C SER A 81 -29.06 14.77 -12.64
N GLY A 82 -29.63 15.76 -13.34
CA GLY A 82 -30.27 15.59 -14.64
C GLY A 82 -31.52 14.71 -14.61
N ASP A 83 -32.52 15.08 -13.81
CA ASP A 83 -33.91 14.70 -14.14
C ASP A 83 -34.36 15.43 -15.43
#